data_AF-A0A5C5SLH4-F1
#
_entry.id   AF-A0A5C5SLH4-F1
#
_cell.length_a   1.000
_cell.length_b   1.000
_cell.length_c   1.000
_cell.angle_alpha   90.00
_cell.angle_beta   90.00
_cell.angle_gamma   90.00
#
_symmetry.space_group_name_H-M   'P 1'
#
loop_
_entity.id
_entity.type
_entity.pdbx_description
1 polymer ?
#
loop_
_entity_poly.entity_id
_entity_poly.type
_entity_poly.pdbx_seq_one_letter_code
_entity_poly.pdbx_strand_id
1 'polypeptide(L)'
;MVLVKAKGLIANEAEYVARTPQRQVLRFSADGSPAVGQAYRTHWMSPTLSEKKRERLVEKTSRPPELVVIQPLNKEWKCHRCGQQKGDLLIMETPGPSCLPCAGLDDLMFLASGDALLTRRAKAKSARYAVVVRFSRTRRRYERQGLLVELKALADAEREIADQAR
;
A
#
# COMPACT_ATOMS: atom_id res chain seq x y z
N MET A 1 10.75 28.07 -3.83
CA MET A 1 11.07 27.61 -5.21
C MET A 1 12.34 28.23 -5.81
N VAL A 2 12.73 29.46 -5.44
CA VAL A 2 13.91 30.17 -5.98
C VAL A 2 15.25 29.45 -5.69
N LEU A 3 15.42 28.87 -4.49
CA LEU A 3 16.64 28.15 -4.09
C LEU A 3 16.89 26.85 -4.86
N VAL A 4 15.84 26.26 -5.44
CA VAL A 4 15.91 24.97 -6.15
C VAL A 4 16.48 25.17 -7.56
N LYS A 5 15.98 26.18 -8.27
CA LYS A 5 16.46 26.54 -9.61
C LYS A 5 17.93 26.97 -9.57
N ALA A 6 18.36 27.65 -8.50
CA ALA A 6 19.74 28.08 -8.29
C ALA A 6 20.75 26.91 -8.15
N LYS A 7 20.29 25.69 -7.84
CA LYS A 7 21.14 24.49 -7.67
C LYS A 7 21.07 23.50 -8.84
N GLY A 8 20.38 23.84 -9.94
CA GLY A 8 20.25 22.96 -11.11
C GLY A 8 19.54 21.62 -10.82
N LEU A 9 18.66 21.58 -9.81
CA LEU A 9 17.94 20.36 -9.43
C LEU A 9 16.91 19.98 -10.49
N ILE A 10 16.81 18.68 -10.75
CA ILE A 10 15.86 18.12 -11.72
C ILE A 10 14.56 17.83 -10.98
N ALA A 11 13.44 18.35 -11.50
CA ALA A 11 12.11 18.08 -10.97
C ALA A 11 11.60 16.71 -11.45
N ASN A 12 10.94 15.99 -10.55
CA ASN A 12 10.12 14.82 -10.85
C ASN A 12 8.81 14.93 -10.10
N GLU A 13 7.69 15.00 -10.82
CA GLU A 13 6.37 14.99 -10.20
C GLU A 13 5.92 13.55 -9.95
N ALA A 14 5.42 13.27 -8.74
CA ALA A 14 4.87 11.97 -8.38
C ALA A 14 3.41 12.11 -7.91
N GLU A 15 2.55 11.19 -8.36
CA GLU A 15 1.18 11.13 -7.90
C GLU A 15 1.08 10.47 -6.53
N TYR A 16 0.45 11.16 -5.59
CA TYR A 16 0.10 10.58 -4.30
C TYR A 16 -1.34 10.09 -4.34
N VAL A 17 -1.52 8.78 -4.15
CA VAL A 17 -2.83 8.13 -4.15
C VAL A 17 -3.16 7.57 -2.77
N ALA A 18 -4.46 7.50 -2.47
CA ALA A 18 -4.97 6.93 -1.24
C ALA A 18 -4.59 5.44 -1.12
N ARG A 19 -4.43 4.99 0.13
CA ARG A 19 -4.16 3.58 0.45
C ARG A 19 -5.46 2.76 0.45
N THR A 20 -6.28 2.95 -0.57
CA THR A 20 -7.54 2.23 -0.82
C THR A 20 -7.47 1.54 -2.17
N PRO A 21 -8.27 0.49 -2.42
CA PRO A 21 -8.26 -0.22 -3.70
C PRO A 21 -8.53 0.71 -4.90
N GLN A 22 -9.32 1.77 -4.71
CA GLN A 22 -9.65 2.74 -5.76
C GLN A 22 -8.52 3.75 -6.07
N ARG A 23 -7.47 3.83 -5.24
CA ARG A 23 -6.27 4.67 -5.49
C ARG A 23 -6.58 6.13 -5.88
N GLN A 24 -7.56 6.74 -5.24
CA GLN A 24 -7.94 8.13 -5.53
C GLN A 24 -6.76 9.08 -5.24
N VAL A 25 -6.55 10.08 -6.11
CA VAL A 25 -5.49 11.08 -5.93
C VAL A 25 -5.75 11.92 -4.68
N LEU A 26 -4.74 12.07 -3.82
CA LEU A 26 -4.81 12.83 -2.59
C LEU A 26 -4.78 14.34 -2.86
N ARG A 27 -5.56 15.07 -2.07
CA ARG A 27 -5.56 16.53 -2.03
C ARG A 27 -4.74 17.02 -0.85
N PHE A 28 -3.82 17.95 -1.09
CA PHE A 28 -2.89 18.47 -0.08
C PHE A 28 -3.32 19.79 0.57
N SER A 29 -4.41 20.39 0.10
CA SER A 29 -4.95 21.62 0.67
C SER A 29 -6.48 21.54 0.75
N ALA A 30 -7.05 22.20 1.75
CA ALA A 30 -8.49 22.23 1.98
C ALA A 30 -9.24 22.95 0.84
N ASP A 31 -8.62 23.96 0.25
CA ASP A 31 -9.12 24.76 -0.87
C ASP A 31 -8.84 24.15 -2.25
N GLY A 32 -8.07 23.06 -2.32
CA GLY A 32 -7.69 22.43 -3.58
C GLY A 32 -6.70 23.22 -4.45
N SER A 33 -5.99 24.22 -3.89
CA SER A 33 -4.98 25.00 -4.59
C SER A 33 -4.01 24.14 -5.43
N PRO A 34 -4.02 24.28 -6.76
CA PRO A 34 -3.15 23.50 -7.64
C PRO A 34 -1.66 23.72 -7.37
N ALA A 35 -1.27 24.95 -7.01
CA ALA A 35 0.11 25.30 -6.72
C ALA A 35 0.63 24.61 -5.45
N VAL A 36 -0.21 24.51 -4.41
CA VAL A 36 0.14 23.77 -3.19
C VAL A 36 0.25 22.28 -3.51
N GLY A 37 -0.72 21.72 -4.23
CA GLY A 37 -0.67 20.31 -4.65
C GLY A 37 0.59 19.96 -5.44
N GLN A 38 0.97 20.79 -6.42
CA GLN A 38 2.18 20.59 -7.21
C GLN A 38 3.45 20.68 -6.34
N ALA A 39 3.51 21.62 -5.41
CA ALA A 39 4.65 21.75 -4.51
C ALA A 39 4.87 20.50 -3.65
N TYR A 40 3.79 19.86 -3.18
CA TYR A 40 3.87 18.60 -2.43
C TYR A 40 4.25 17.40 -3.31
N ARG A 41 3.81 17.37 -4.57
CA ARG A 41 4.10 16.28 -5.53
C ARG A 41 5.48 16.35 -6.18
N THR A 42 6.15 17.50 -6.11
CA THR A 42 7.42 17.69 -6.79
C THR A 42 8.59 17.21 -5.93
N HIS A 43 9.23 16.14 -6.37
CA HIS A 43 10.48 15.64 -5.82
C HIS A 43 11.66 16.21 -6.60
N TRP A 44 12.68 16.68 -5.89
CA TRP A 44 13.87 17.27 -6.50
C TRP A 44 15.05 16.32 -6.42
N MET A 45 15.69 16.08 -7.56
CA MET A 45 16.82 15.16 -7.69
C MET A 45 18.11 15.92 -8.05
N SER A 46 19.24 15.43 -7.53
CA SER A 46 20.55 15.98 -7.86
C SER A 46 20.91 15.72 -9.32
N PRO A 47 21.43 16.71 -10.07
CA PRO A 47 21.89 16.51 -11.44
C PRO A 47 23.10 15.55 -11.51
N THR A 48 23.87 15.41 -10.42
CA THR A 48 25.05 14.55 -10.34
C THR A 48 24.75 13.06 -10.23
N LEU A 49 23.48 12.66 -10.08
CA LEU A 49 23.10 11.25 -10.09
C LEU A 49 23.28 10.67 -11.50
N SER A 50 23.65 9.39 -11.59
CA SER A 50 23.58 8.69 -12.88
C SER A 50 22.13 8.54 -13.33
N GLU A 51 21.92 8.40 -14.63
CA GLU A 51 20.59 8.21 -15.22
C GLU A 51 19.84 7.04 -14.58
N LYS A 52 20.48 5.86 -14.49
CA LYS A 52 19.92 4.68 -13.82
C LYS A 52 19.49 4.92 -12.37
N LYS A 53 20.21 5.79 -11.63
CA LYS A 53 19.82 6.16 -10.26
C LYS A 53 18.60 7.07 -10.25
N ARG A 54 18.49 8.00 -11.20
CA ARG A 54 17.32 8.87 -11.35
C ARG A 54 16.08 8.05 -11.72
N GLU A 55 16.19 7.16 -12.71
CA GLU A 55 15.09 6.27 -13.11
C GLU A 55 14.56 5.45 -11.93
N ARG A 56 15.47 4.86 -11.14
CA ARG A 56 15.09 4.08 -9.95
C ARG A 56 14.38 4.94 -8.89
N LEU A 57 14.76 6.21 -8.73
CA LEU A 57 14.08 7.12 -7.81
C LEU A 57 12.69 7.50 -8.31
N VAL A 58 12.55 7.78 -9.61
CA VAL A 58 11.27 8.05 -10.27
C VAL A 58 10.34 6.84 -10.09
N GLU A 59 10.80 5.64 -10.43
CA GLU A 59 10.04 4.40 -10.29
C GLU A 59 9.63 4.14 -8.82
N LYS A 60 10.55 4.32 -7.87
CA LYS A 60 10.23 4.12 -6.46
C LYS A 60 9.16 5.09 -5.96
N THR A 61 9.17 6.32 -6.46
CA THR A 61 8.24 7.38 -6.03
C THR A 61 6.89 7.26 -6.72
N SER A 62 6.84 6.74 -7.96
CA SER A 62 5.59 6.50 -8.69
C SER A 62 4.85 5.23 -8.24
N ARG A 63 5.54 4.29 -7.57
CA ARG A 63 4.91 3.08 -7.04
C ARG A 63 3.85 3.43 -6.00
N PRO A 64 2.59 2.98 -6.16
CA PRO A 64 1.54 3.37 -5.26
C PRO A 64 1.68 2.59 -3.93
N PRO A 65 1.24 3.16 -2.80
CA PRO A 65 1.48 2.58 -1.48
C PRO A 65 0.80 1.21 -1.34
N GLU A 66 1.38 0.32 -0.53
CA GLU A 66 0.79 -0.99 -0.26
C GLU A 66 -0.55 -0.84 0.46
N LEU A 67 -1.57 -1.60 0.06
CA LEU A 67 -2.83 -1.62 0.81
C LEU A 67 -2.58 -2.18 2.21
N VAL A 68 -3.28 -1.62 3.20
CA VAL A 68 -3.21 -2.07 4.59
C VAL A 68 -4.60 -2.45 5.06
N VAL A 69 -4.73 -3.71 5.47
CA VAL A 69 -5.90 -4.25 6.12
C VAL A 69 -5.59 -4.40 7.61
N ILE A 70 -6.53 -3.98 8.44
CA ILE A 70 -6.42 -3.98 9.88
C ILE A 70 -7.26 -5.13 10.41
N GLN A 71 -6.65 -5.96 11.24
CA GLN A 71 -7.34 -6.86 12.15
C GLN A 71 -7.64 -6.06 13.44
N PRO A 72 -8.88 -5.59 13.65
CA PRO A 72 -9.19 -4.71 14.75
C PRO A 72 -9.16 -5.48 16.08
N LEU A 73 -8.89 -4.76 17.17
CA LEU A 73 -8.99 -5.33 18.52
C LEU A 73 -10.45 -5.49 18.96
N ASN A 74 -11.31 -4.54 18.57
CA ASN A 74 -12.75 -4.62 18.75
C ASN A 74 -13.40 -5.11 17.46
N LYS A 75 -14.15 -6.21 17.54
CA LYS A 75 -14.90 -6.75 16.40
C LYS A 75 -16.21 -6.01 16.14
N GLU A 76 -16.64 -5.16 17.07
CA GLU A 76 -17.82 -4.32 16.89
C GLU A 76 -17.48 -3.06 16.09
N TRP A 77 -17.69 -3.13 14.79
CA TRP A 77 -17.61 -1.98 13.90
C TRP A 77 -18.60 -2.14 12.74
N LYS A 78 -19.01 -1.02 12.15
CA LYS A 78 -19.93 -0.98 11.01
C LYS A 78 -19.20 -0.52 9.76
N CYS A 79 -19.40 -1.22 8.65
CA CYS A 79 -18.89 -0.78 7.36
C CYS A 79 -19.59 0.50 6.93
N HIS A 80 -18.84 1.55 6.59
CA HIS A 80 -19.43 2.82 6.18
C HIS A 80 -20.17 2.74 4.83
N ARG A 81 -19.81 1.78 3.96
CA ARG A 81 -20.46 1.61 2.64
C ARG A 81 -21.79 0.86 2.72
N CYS A 82 -21.83 -0.28 3.42
CA CYS A 82 -23.04 -1.13 3.48
C CYS A 82 -23.83 -1.04 4.79
N GLY A 83 -23.32 -0.33 5.80
CA GLY A 83 -23.98 -0.14 7.10
C GLY A 83 -23.99 -1.37 8.02
N GLN A 84 -23.61 -2.54 7.52
CA GLN A 84 -23.65 -3.81 8.27
C GLN A 84 -22.52 -3.87 9.32
N GLN A 85 -22.80 -4.54 10.44
CA GLN A 85 -21.76 -4.99 11.37
C GLN A 85 -20.91 -6.06 10.68
N LYS A 86 -19.58 -5.95 10.78
CA LYS A 86 -18.63 -6.79 10.03
C LYS A 86 -17.51 -7.33 10.91
N GLY A 87 -16.87 -8.40 10.41
CA GLY A 87 -16.02 -9.31 11.18
C GLY A 87 -14.56 -8.87 11.37
N ASP A 88 -13.65 -9.79 11.08
CA ASP A 88 -12.27 -9.79 11.61
C ASP A 88 -11.27 -8.87 10.90
N LEU A 89 -11.63 -8.29 9.75
CA LEU A 89 -10.72 -7.48 8.93
C LEU A 89 -11.45 -6.28 8.34
N LEU A 90 -10.76 -5.13 8.34
CA LEU A 90 -11.24 -3.89 7.76
C LEU A 90 -10.13 -3.17 6.99
N ILE A 91 -10.50 -2.31 6.05
CA ILE A 91 -9.61 -1.31 5.45
C ILE A 91 -10.14 0.08 5.78
N MET A 92 -9.23 1.01 6.10
CA MET A 92 -9.61 2.39 6.35
C MET A 92 -9.78 3.13 5.02
N GLU A 93 -10.96 3.69 4.83
CA GLU A 93 -11.26 4.61 3.74
C GLU A 93 -11.83 5.90 4.34
N THR A 94 -12.04 6.93 3.51
CA THR A 94 -12.79 8.12 3.93
C THR A 94 -14.27 7.89 3.62
N PRO A 95 -15.20 8.07 4.59
CA PRO A 95 -15.01 8.62 5.93
C PRO A 95 -14.73 7.58 7.04
N GLY A 96 -14.72 6.27 6.77
CA GLY A 96 -14.58 5.27 7.83
C GLY A 96 -14.16 3.88 7.36
N PRO A 97 -14.25 2.87 8.25
CA PRO A 97 -13.84 1.52 7.93
C PRO A 97 -14.74 0.90 6.85
N SER A 98 -14.14 0.12 5.96
CA SER A 98 -14.81 -0.64 4.90
C SER A 98 -14.49 -2.12 5.06
N CYS A 99 -15.47 -2.98 4.81
CA CYS A 99 -15.25 -4.43 4.81
C CYS A 99 -14.64 -4.90 3.49
N LEU A 100 -13.95 -6.05 3.54
CA LEU A 100 -13.25 -6.59 2.37
C LEU A 100 -14.15 -6.72 1.12
N PRO A 101 -15.41 -7.18 1.22
CA PRO A 101 -16.29 -7.22 0.05
C PRO A 101 -16.56 -5.84 -0.56
N CYS A 102 -16.87 -4.84 0.27
CA CYS A 102 -17.12 -3.48 -0.21
C CYS A 102 -15.86 -2.82 -0.77
N ALA A 103 -14.68 -3.30 -0.36
CA ALA A 103 -13.38 -2.87 -0.86
C ALA A 103 -12.91 -3.69 -2.08
N GLY A 104 -13.55 -4.82 -2.43
CA GLY A 104 -13.14 -5.72 -3.51
C GLY A 104 -11.87 -6.53 -3.17
N LEU A 105 -11.75 -6.99 -1.93
CA LEU A 105 -10.61 -7.75 -1.40
C LEU A 105 -11.02 -9.09 -0.76
N ASP A 106 -12.30 -9.46 -0.81
CA ASP A 106 -12.85 -10.65 -0.17
C ASP A 106 -12.50 -11.96 -0.87
N ASP A 107 -12.04 -11.89 -2.11
CA ASP A 107 -11.55 -13.01 -2.89
C ASP A 107 -10.05 -13.31 -2.65
N LEU A 108 -9.38 -12.50 -1.83
CA LEU A 108 -7.99 -12.71 -1.46
C LEU A 108 -7.85 -13.67 -0.27
N MET A 109 -6.88 -14.57 -0.36
CA MET A 109 -6.55 -15.54 0.68
C MET A 109 -5.61 -14.93 1.71
N PHE A 110 -5.86 -15.18 2.99
CA PHE A 110 -4.96 -14.79 4.07
C PHE A 110 -3.79 -15.76 4.20
N LEU A 111 -2.58 -15.26 3.95
CA LEU A 111 -1.32 -15.92 4.22
C LEU A 111 -0.70 -15.34 5.49
N ALA A 112 -0.65 -16.13 6.56
CA ALA A 112 -0.05 -15.75 7.83
C ALA A 112 1.46 -15.46 7.69
N SER A 113 1.99 -14.62 8.56
CA SER A 113 3.44 -14.43 8.68
C SER A 113 4.13 -15.71 9.19
N GLY A 114 5.33 -15.99 8.70
CA GLY A 114 6.15 -17.10 9.18
C GLY A 114 7.22 -17.45 8.16
N ASP A 115 6.80 -17.99 7.02
CA ASP A 115 7.70 -18.30 5.90
C ASP A 115 7.98 -17.04 5.07
N ALA A 116 9.20 -16.52 5.22
CA ALA A 116 9.66 -15.33 4.50
C ALA A 116 9.82 -15.58 2.99
N LEU A 117 10.17 -16.80 2.56
CA LEU A 117 10.32 -17.15 1.16
C LEU A 117 8.94 -17.20 0.50
N LEU A 118 8.00 -17.94 1.08
CA LEU A 118 6.63 -18.05 0.58
C LEU A 118 5.92 -16.70 0.54
N THR A 119 5.98 -15.92 1.63
CA THR A 119 5.33 -14.60 1.67
C THR A 119 5.92 -13.60 0.66
N ARG A 120 7.23 -13.67 0.36
CA ARG A 120 7.85 -12.84 -0.69
C ARG A 120 7.43 -13.29 -2.08
N ARG A 121 7.44 -14.59 -2.37
CA ARG A 121 7.08 -15.16 -3.67
C ARG A 121 5.59 -14.96 -3.98
N ALA A 122 4.71 -15.27 -3.04
CA ALA A 122 3.27 -15.06 -3.18
C ALA A 122 2.95 -13.58 -3.44
N LYS A 123 3.56 -12.67 -2.68
CA LYS A 123 3.40 -11.23 -2.90
C LYS A 123 3.87 -10.79 -4.28
N ALA A 124 5.03 -11.27 -4.73
CA ALA A 124 5.60 -10.90 -6.02
C ALA A 124 4.75 -11.38 -7.21
N LYS A 125 4.05 -12.51 -7.07
CA LYS A 125 3.17 -13.07 -8.10
C LYS A 125 1.72 -12.54 -8.06
N SER A 126 1.31 -11.94 -6.95
CA SER A 126 -0.06 -11.47 -6.74
C SER A 126 -0.25 -10.07 -7.35
N ALA A 127 -1.20 -9.92 -8.26
CA ALA A 127 -1.51 -8.62 -8.86
C ALA A 127 -2.16 -7.68 -7.85
N ARG A 128 -3.03 -8.25 -7.00
CA ARG A 128 -3.61 -7.55 -5.83
C ARG A 128 -3.09 -8.17 -4.56
N TYR A 129 -2.68 -7.35 -3.61
CA TYR A 129 -2.33 -7.80 -2.27
C TYR A 129 -2.58 -6.69 -1.25
N ALA A 130 -2.74 -7.08 0.01
CA ALA A 130 -2.78 -6.16 1.13
C ALA A 130 -1.99 -6.69 2.32
N VAL A 131 -1.31 -5.81 3.05
CA VAL A 131 -0.63 -6.17 4.29
C VAL A 131 -1.65 -6.19 5.42
N VAL A 132 -1.73 -7.31 6.14
CA VAL A 132 -2.58 -7.41 7.31
C VAL A 132 -1.79 -7.03 8.56
N VAL A 133 -2.32 -6.10 9.35
CA VAL A 133 -1.72 -5.63 10.59
C VAL A 133 -2.69 -5.73 11.75
N ARG A 134 -2.16 -5.87 12.96
CA ARG A 134 -2.93 -5.84 14.21
C ARG A 134 -2.24 -4.95 15.22
N PHE A 135 -3.00 -4.18 15.99
CA PHE A 135 -2.42 -3.35 17.03
C PHE A 135 -1.96 -4.20 18.23
N SER A 136 -0.68 -4.11 18.57
CA SER A 136 -0.11 -4.75 19.76
C SER A 136 -0.26 -3.81 20.96
N ARG A 137 -1.09 -4.18 21.94
CA ARG A 137 -1.29 -3.39 23.17
C ARG A 137 0.02 -3.26 23.95
N THR A 138 0.79 -4.34 24.03
CA THR A 138 2.06 -4.40 24.76
C THR A 138 3.13 -3.54 24.09
N ARG A 139 3.23 -3.56 22.75
CA ARG A 139 4.24 -2.82 22.00
C ARG A 139 3.79 -1.42 21.54
N ARG A 140 2.53 -1.07 21.77
CA ARG A 140 1.87 0.21 21.38
C ARG A 140 2.06 0.59 19.90
N ARG A 141 2.02 -0.40 19.01
CA ARG A 141 2.17 -0.20 17.56
C ARG A 141 1.44 -1.28 16.77
N TYR A 142 1.20 -1.02 15.49
CA TYR A 142 0.75 -2.05 14.56
C TYR A 142 1.87 -3.03 14.22
N GLU A 143 1.55 -4.32 14.28
CA GLU A 143 2.45 -5.41 13.90
C GLU A 143 1.84 -6.19 12.74
N ARG A 144 2.69 -6.52 11.76
CA ARG A 144 2.28 -7.30 10.59
C ARG A 144 1.92 -8.73 11.01
N GLN A 145 0.74 -9.17 10.62
CA GLN A 145 0.23 -10.52 10.87
C GLN A 145 0.32 -11.43 9.65
N GLY A 146 0.41 -10.85 8.45
CA GLY A 146 0.41 -11.63 7.21
C GLY A 146 0.18 -10.77 5.98
N LEU A 147 -0.35 -11.40 4.93
CA LEU A 147 -0.75 -10.80 3.66
C LEU A 147 -2.11 -11.36 3.23
N LEU A 148 -2.91 -10.54 2.57
CA LEU A 148 -3.93 -11.01 1.64
C LEU A 148 -3.31 -11.09 0.25
N VAL A 149 -3.42 -12.25 -0.41
CA VAL A 149 -2.89 -12.51 -1.76
C VAL A 149 -3.88 -13.32 -2.58
N GLU A 150 -3.76 -13.28 -3.90
CA GLU A 150 -4.60 -14.07 -4.80
C GLU A 150 -4.29 -15.56 -4.64
N LEU A 151 -5.33 -16.40 -4.60
CA LEU A 151 -5.19 -17.84 -4.40
C LEU A 151 -4.24 -18.49 -5.41
N LYS A 152 -4.35 -18.09 -6.69
CA LYS A 152 -3.46 -18.56 -7.75
C LYS A 152 -2.00 -18.16 -7.49
N ALA A 153 -1.74 -16.93 -7.06
CA ALA A 153 -0.38 -16.46 -6.77
C ALA A 153 0.25 -17.21 -5.60
N LEU A 154 -0.54 -17.57 -4.58
CA LEU A 154 -0.10 -18.43 -3.48
C LEU A 154 0.26 -19.82 -3.99
N ALA A 155 -0.63 -20.49 -4.71
CA ALA A 155 -0.39 -21.83 -5.25
C ALA A 155 0.83 -21.87 -6.20
N ASP A 156 1.00 -20.84 -7.03
CA ASP A 156 2.15 -20.71 -7.95
C ASP A 156 3.46 -20.48 -7.20
N ALA A 157 3.42 -19.85 -6.02
CA ALA A 157 4.59 -19.67 -5.16
C ALA A 157 4.96 -20.98 -4.44
N GLU A 158 3.97 -21.70 -3.92
CA GLU A 158 4.17 -23.01 -3.28
C GLU A 158 4.78 -24.03 -4.24
N ARG A 159 4.25 -24.12 -5.47
CA ARG A 159 4.80 -25.02 -6.50
C ARG A 159 6.24 -24.69 -6.86
N GLU A 160 6.56 -23.41 -7.09
CA GLU A 160 7.93 -22.99 -7.41
C GLU A 160 8.91 -23.35 -6.28
N ILE A 161 8.51 -23.16 -5.02
CA ILE A 161 9.36 -23.50 -3.86
C ILE A 161 9.54 -25.02 -3.78
N ALA A 162 8.47 -25.80 -3.97
CA ALA A 162 8.54 -27.25 -3.97
C ALA A 162 9.42 -27.80 -5.10
N ASP A 163 9.36 -27.19 -6.29
CA ASP A 163 10.18 -27.58 -7.45
C ASP A 163 11.66 -27.25 -7.23
N GLN A 164 11.98 -26.16 -6.54
CA GLN A 164 13.35 -25.79 -6.18
C GLN A 164 13.94 -26.61 -5.03
N ALA A 165 13.08 -27.28 -4.25
CA ALA A 165 13.49 -28.16 -3.15
C ALA A 165 13.73 -29.61 -3.59
N ARG A 166 13.47 -29.94 -4.86
CA ARG A 166 13.75 -31.24 -5.49
C ARG A 166 15.12 -31.23 -6.16
#